data_AF-A0A538P9G3-F1
#
_entry.id   AF-A0A538P9G3-F1
#
_cell.length_a   1.000
_cell.length_b   1.000
_cell.length_c   1.000
_cell.angle_alpha   90.00
_cell.angle_beta   90.00
_cell.angle_gamma   90.00
#
_symmetry.space_group_name_H-M   'P 1'
#
loop_
_entity.id
_entity.type
_entity.pdbx_description
1 polymer ?
#
loop_
_entity_poly.entity_id
_entity_poly.type
_entity_poly.pdbx_seq_one_letter_code
_entity_poly.pdbx_strand_id
1 'polypeptide(L)'
;IKLWVRKEFKNLQLAHSSGVRVPRPYSFLRNVVVMEYIGEPPAPAPTMAEAEVDLSDYKWVFSSISKLYTSAELVHADLSEYNIFKWGDERVVFDMGSAVTKSHPQAANFLRRDISNMVRFFKKRGIFEKEAEDWFGEITK
;
A
#
# COMPACT_ATOMS: atom_id res chain seq x y z
N ILE A 1 0.21 7.03 -21.43
CA ILE A 1 1.39 6.16 -21.16
C ILE A 1 2.52 6.94 -20.45
N LYS A 2 3.19 7.94 -21.06
CA LYS A 2 4.30 8.69 -20.40
C LYS A 2 3.94 9.37 -19.06
N LEU A 3 2.70 9.84 -18.91
CA LEU A 3 2.25 10.53 -17.70
C LEU A 3 2.08 9.58 -16.49
N TRP A 4 1.73 8.32 -16.75
CA TRP A 4 1.45 7.33 -15.72
C TRP A 4 2.73 6.86 -15.02
N VAL A 5 3.80 6.62 -15.78
CA VAL A 5 5.11 6.23 -15.22
C VAL A 5 5.74 7.33 -14.37
N ARG A 6 5.60 8.59 -14.79
CA ARG A 6 6.03 9.73 -13.97
C ARG A 6 5.25 9.83 -12.66
N LYS A 7 3.93 9.55 -12.72
CA LYS A 7 3.05 9.54 -11.54
C LYS A 7 3.45 8.43 -10.58
N GLU A 8 3.61 7.20 -11.07
CA GLU A 8 4.02 6.05 -10.25
C GLU A 8 5.38 6.30 -9.59
N PHE A 9 6.39 6.74 -10.35
CA PHE A 9 7.70 7.06 -9.79
C PHE A 9 7.62 8.12 -8.69
N LYS A 10 6.86 9.20 -8.91
CA LYS A 10 6.65 10.26 -7.90
C LYS A 10 5.91 9.73 -6.67
N ASN A 11 4.89 8.90 -6.86
CA ASN A 11 4.13 8.30 -5.75
C ASN A 11 5.01 7.37 -4.90
N LEU A 12 5.86 6.55 -5.53
CA LEU A 12 6.84 5.71 -4.84
C LEU A 12 7.84 6.56 -4.05
N GLN A 13 8.32 7.68 -4.62
CA GLN A 13 9.23 8.58 -3.92
C GLN A 13 8.58 9.20 -2.68
N LEU A 14 7.35 9.71 -2.81
CA LEU A 14 6.61 10.29 -1.69
C LEU A 14 6.40 9.25 -0.59
N ALA A 15 5.83 8.08 -0.92
CA ALA A 15 5.60 7.01 0.04
C ALA A 15 6.87 6.56 0.76
N HIS A 16 7.96 6.34 0.02
CA HIS A 16 9.26 5.96 0.58
C HIS A 16 9.81 7.06 1.51
N SER A 17 9.76 8.33 1.10
CA SER A 17 10.24 9.45 1.92
C SER A 17 9.42 9.67 3.20
N SER A 18 8.15 9.28 3.20
CA SER A 18 7.25 9.33 4.35
C SER A 18 7.35 8.09 5.27
N GLY A 19 8.34 7.22 5.04
CA GLY A 19 8.60 6.05 5.89
C GLY A 19 7.59 4.90 5.71
N VAL A 20 6.89 4.86 4.57
CA VAL A 20 6.11 3.70 4.13
C VAL A 20 7.07 2.77 3.40
N ARG A 21 7.07 1.49 3.76
CA ARG A 21 7.90 0.49 3.09
C ARG A 21 7.25 0.12 1.75
N VAL A 22 7.81 0.71 0.70
CA VAL A 22 7.52 0.45 -0.73
C VAL A 22 8.83 0.08 -1.44
N PRO A 23 8.81 -0.47 -2.68
CA PRO A 23 10.02 -0.66 -3.45
C PRO A 23 10.74 0.67 -3.65
N ARG A 24 12.02 0.75 -3.27
CA ARG A 24 12.79 1.98 -3.46
C ARG A 24 12.88 2.34 -4.95
N PRO A 25 12.37 3.50 -5.40
CA PRO A 25 12.47 3.89 -6.79
C PRO A 25 13.89 4.40 -7.10
N TYR A 26 14.51 3.88 -8.17
CA TYR A 26 15.85 4.27 -8.59
C TYR A 26 15.84 5.25 -9.76
N SER A 27 15.09 4.96 -10.81
CA SER A 27 14.98 5.83 -12.00
C SER A 27 13.72 5.51 -12.81
N PHE A 28 13.42 6.33 -13.81
CA PHE A 28 12.42 6.02 -14.83
C PHE A 28 12.90 6.49 -16.20
N LEU A 29 12.56 5.76 -17.26
CA LEU A 29 12.85 6.14 -18.64
C LEU A 29 11.64 5.82 -19.52
N ARG A 30 11.06 6.86 -20.15
CA ARG A 30 9.86 6.78 -21.00
C ARG A 30 8.67 6.12 -20.27
N ASN A 31 8.52 4.81 -20.42
CA ASN A 31 7.44 4.00 -19.88
C ASN A 31 7.95 2.87 -18.98
N VAL A 32 9.18 2.98 -18.47
CA VAL A 32 9.81 2.00 -17.58
C VAL A 32 10.16 2.69 -16.26
N VAL A 33 9.81 2.06 -15.14
CA VAL A 33 10.30 2.41 -13.79
C VAL A 33 11.32 1.35 -13.37
N VAL A 34 12.48 1.79 -12.89
CA VAL A 34 13.49 0.93 -12.27
C VAL A 34 13.41 1.16 -10.76
N MET A 35 13.22 0.08 -10.01
CA MET A 35 13.02 0.10 -8.56
C MET A 35 13.64 -1.14 -7.92
N GLU A 36 13.65 -1.16 -6.59
CA GLU A 36 14.06 -2.29 -5.77
C GLU A 36 13.33 -3.59 -6.16
N TYR A 37 14.09 -4.67 -6.27
CA TYR A 37 13.54 -6.01 -6.41
C TYR A 37 13.12 -6.52 -5.04
N ILE A 38 11.89 -7.02 -4.92
CA ILE A 38 11.34 -7.54 -3.66
C ILE A 38 11.22 -9.06 -3.77
N GLY A 39 11.99 -9.77 -2.96
CA GLY A 39 12.10 -11.24 -2.99
C GLY A 39 13.51 -11.71 -3.26
N GLU A 40 13.64 -13.01 -3.56
CA GLU A 40 14.91 -13.67 -3.80
C GLU A 40 14.91 -14.32 -5.18
N PRO A 41 15.81 -13.92 -6.11
CA PRO A 41 15.88 -14.52 -7.43
C PRO A 41 15.96 -16.05 -7.37
N PRO A 42 15.22 -16.76 -8.24
CA PRO A 42 14.52 -16.25 -9.42
C PRO A 42 13.08 -15.77 -9.17
N ALA A 43 12.56 -15.83 -7.95
CA ALA A 43 11.15 -15.61 -7.66
C ALA A 43 10.90 -14.30 -6.86
N PRO A 44 9.85 -13.53 -7.20
CA PRO A 44 9.45 -12.43 -6.33
C PRO A 44 8.99 -12.96 -4.98
N ALA A 45 8.94 -12.07 -3.98
CA ALA A 45 8.31 -12.38 -2.71
C ALA A 45 6.83 -12.77 -2.92
N PRO A 46 6.27 -13.68 -2.11
CA PRO A 46 4.84 -13.97 -2.15
C PRO A 46 4.03 -12.74 -1.72
N THR A 47 2.84 -12.61 -2.29
CA THR A 47 1.88 -11.60 -1.86
C THR A 47 1.26 -11.98 -0.51
N MET A 48 0.67 -11.02 0.18
CA MET A 48 -0.05 -11.26 1.42
C MET A 48 -1.27 -12.18 1.20
N ALA A 49 -1.81 -12.23 -0.03
CA ALA A 49 -2.83 -13.20 -0.42
C ALA A 49 -2.35 -14.66 -0.34
N GLU A 50 -1.07 -14.88 -0.65
CA GLU A 50 -0.41 -16.19 -0.77
C GLU A 50 0.33 -16.63 0.50
N ALA A 51 0.48 -15.71 1.47
CA ALA A 51 1.24 -15.95 2.69
C ALA A 51 0.33 -16.09 3.92
N GLU A 52 0.81 -16.82 4.93
CA GLU A 52 0.23 -16.78 6.28
C GLU A 52 0.38 -15.37 6.87
N VAL A 53 -0.63 -14.91 7.59
CA VAL A 53 -0.64 -13.57 8.19
C VAL A 53 -1.05 -13.62 9.65
N ASP A 54 -0.62 -12.62 10.41
CA ASP A 54 -0.94 -12.51 11.82
C ASP A 54 -1.41 -11.09 12.23
N LEU A 55 -1.57 -10.87 13.53
CA LEU A 55 -1.99 -9.59 14.08
C LEU A 55 -0.95 -8.47 13.88
N SER A 56 0.33 -8.81 13.78
CA SER A 56 1.39 -7.84 13.52
C SER A 56 1.32 -7.32 12.08
N ASP A 57 0.99 -8.19 11.12
CA ASP A 57 0.71 -7.82 9.74
C ASP A 57 -0.49 -6.87 9.65
N TYR A 58 -1.59 -7.19 10.35
CA TYR A 58 -2.76 -6.32 10.43
C TYR A 58 -2.39 -4.92 10.89
N LYS A 59 -1.68 -4.80 12.02
CA LYS A 59 -1.25 -3.51 12.59
C LYS A 59 -0.34 -2.75 11.65
N TRP A 60 0.59 -3.46 11.00
CA TRP A 60 1.50 -2.86 10.03
C TRP A 60 0.77 -2.30 8.82
N VAL A 61 -0.25 -3.00 8.30
CA VAL A 61 -1.05 -2.55 7.15
C VAL A 61 -1.77 -1.24 7.48
N PHE A 62 -2.50 -1.17 8.59
CA PHE A 62 -3.23 0.05 8.94
C PHE A 62 -2.30 1.20 9.34
N SER A 63 -1.14 0.91 9.94
CA SER A 63 -0.08 1.91 10.13
C SER A 63 0.44 2.45 8.80
N SER A 64 0.62 1.58 7.79
CA SER A 64 1.08 1.97 6.47
C SER A 64 0.04 2.80 5.70
N ILE A 65 -1.24 2.43 5.78
CA ILE A 65 -2.35 3.23 5.23
C ILE A 65 -2.39 4.61 5.90
N SER A 66 -2.26 4.65 7.24
CA SER A 66 -2.23 5.90 8.00
C SER A 66 -1.06 6.81 7.57
N LYS A 67 0.15 6.26 7.45
CA LYS A 67 1.33 7.01 6.97
C LYS A 67 1.18 7.48 5.54
N LEU A 68 0.64 6.66 4.63
CA LEU A 68 0.32 7.08 3.26
C LEU A 68 -0.61 8.30 3.28
N TYR A 69 -1.67 8.25 4.07
CA TYR A 69 -2.67 9.32 4.11
C TYR A 69 -2.17 10.60 4.78
N THR A 70 -1.51 10.47 5.94
CA THR A 70 -1.14 11.62 6.80
C THR A 70 0.21 12.22 6.43
N SER A 71 1.19 11.38 6.08
CA SER A 71 2.58 11.81 5.88
C SER A 71 2.99 11.88 4.41
N ALA A 72 2.44 11.04 3.55
CA ALA A 72 2.69 11.10 2.11
C ALA A 72 1.61 11.90 1.35
N GLU A 73 0.52 12.27 2.01
CA GLU A 73 -0.66 12.90 1.41
C GLU A 73 -1.24 12.11 0.21
N LEU A 74 -1.16 10.77 0.30
CA LEU A 74 -1.57 9.83 -0.74
C LEU A 74 -2.64 8.86 -0.23
N VAL A 75 -3.51 8.46 -1.14
CA VAL A 75 -4.39 7.29 -1.00
C VAL A 75 -3.97 6.29 -2.07
N HIS A 76 -3.74 5.04 -1.70
CA HIS A 76 -3.29 4.00 -2.64
C HIS A 76 -4.30 3.80 -3.78
N ALA A 77 -5.59 3.88 -3.46
CA ALA A 77 -6.70 3.83 -4.41
C ALA A 77 -6.75 2.55 -5.26
N ASP A 78 -6.16 1.47 -4.75
CA ASP A 78 -6.29 0.10 -5.27
C ASP A 78 -5.68 -0.93 -4.28
N LEU A 79 -5.72 -0.65 -2.98
CA LEU A 79 -5.03 -1.50 -2.01
C LEU A 79 -5.84 -2.78 -1.77
N SER A 80 -5.14 -3.90 -1.84
CA SER A 80 -5.65 -5.23 -1.50
C SER A 80 -4.49 -6.12 -1.03
N GLU A 81 -4.80 -7.34 -0.59
CA GLU A 81 -3.83 -8.37 -0.24
C GLU A 81 -2.90 -8.78 -1.39
N TYR A 82 -3.28 -8.49 -2.64
CA TYR A 82 -2.48 -8.76 -3.82
C TYR A 82 -1.43 -7.66 -4.08
N ASN A 83 -1.56 -6.49 -3.45
CA ASN A 83 -0.68 -5.32 -3.64
C ASN A 83 0.28 -5.13 -2.45
N ILE A 84 0.46 -6.17 -1.64
CA ILE A 84 1.38 -6.18 -0.50
C ILE A 84 2.19 -7.47 -0.59
N PHE A 85 3.51 -7.37 -0.69
CA PHE A 85 4.39 -8.52 -0.49
C PHE A 85 4.53 -8.83 1.00
N LYS A 86 4.59 -10.12 1.36
CA LYS A 86 4.80 -10.56 2.73
C LYS A 86 5.64 -11.83 2.77
N TRP A 87 6.79 -11.80 3.47
CA TRP A 87 7.60 -12.99 3.76
C TRP A 87 8.36 -12.81 5.08
N GLY A 88 8.27 -13.79 5.99
CA GLY A 88 8.73 -13.61 7.36
C GLY A 88 8.12 -12.37 8.01
N ASP A 89 8.97 -11.46 8.50
CA ASP A 89 8.60 -10.17 9.08
C ASP A 89 8.60 -8.99 8.09
N GLU A 90 8.95 -9.24 6.83
CA GLU A 90 9.00 -8.21 5.79
C GLU A 90 7.62 -8.02 5.15
N ARG A 91 7.24 -6.76 4.98
CA ARG A 91 6.01 -6.33 4.29
C ARG A 91 6.30 -5.14 3.41
N VAL A 92 5.82 -5.17 2.17
CA VAL A 92 6.09 -4.10 1.20
C VAL A 92 4.84 -3.78 0.40
N VAL A 93 4.34 -2.55 0.49
CA VAL A 93 3.25 -2.05 -0.37
C VAL A 93 3.82 -1.74 -1.75
N PHE A 94 3.17 -2.20 -2.82
CA PHE A 94 3.60 -1.93 -4.20
C PHE A 94 2.42 -1.56 -5.10
N ASP A 95 2.69 -1.24 -6.36
CA ASP A 95 1.69 -0.77 -7.35
C ASP A 95 1.06 0.59 -7.01
N MET A 96 1.91 1.60 -6.88
CA MET A 96 1.51 2.98 -6.56
C MET A 96 1.02 3.79 -7.79
N GLY A 97 0.79 3.14 -8.93
CA GLY A 97 0.39 3.81 -10.17
C GLY A 97 -1.03 4.42 -10.11
N SER A 98 -1.93 3.72 -9.41
CA SER A 98 -3.32 4.17 -9.20
C SER A 98 -3.43 5.24 -8.12
N ALA A 99 -2.47 5.33 -7.20
CA ALA A 99 -2.53 6.22 -6.04
C ALA A 99 -2.81 7.69 -6.39
N VAL A 100 -3.66 8.32 -5.60
CA VAL A 100 -4.12 9.70 -5.77
C VAL A 100 -3.73 10.57 -4.58
N THR A 101 -3.65 11.88 -4.79
CA THR A 101 -3.43 12.82 -3.69
C THR A 101 -4.64 12.89 -2.76
N LYS A 102 -4.42 13.24 -1.49
CA LYS A 102 -5.46 13.47 -0.49
C LYS A 102 -6.50 14.52 -0.92
N SER A 103 -6.09 15.48 -1.76
CA SER A 103 -6.96 16.52 -2.35
C SER A 103 -7.85 16.03 -3.50
N HIS A 104 -7.68 14.80 -3.98
CA HIS A 104 -8.50 14.26 -5.07
C HIS A 104 -9.98 14.17 -4.64
N PRO A 105 -10.95 14.55 -5.49
CA PRO A 105 -12.38 14.57 -5.11
C PRO A 105 -12.93 13.23 -4.60
N GLN A 106 -12.31 12.12 -5.02
CA GLN A 106 -12.68 10.76 -4.62
C GLN A 106 -11.72 10.15 -3.58
N ALA A 107 -10.75 10.89 -3.04
CA ALA A 107 -9.75 10.35 -2.11
C ALA A 107 -10.37 9.64 -0.90
N ALA A 108 -11.38 10.24 -0.28
CA ALA A 108 -12.09 9.65 0.86
C ALA A 108 -12.78 8.32 0.50
N ASN A 109 -13.39 8.25 -0.68
CA ASN A 109 -14.06 7.02 -1.15
C ASN A 109 -13.05 5.90 -1.44
N PHE A 110 -11.92 6.25 -2.07
CA PHE A 110 -10.83 5.31 -2.30
C PHE A 110 -10.22 4.81 -0.99
N LEU A 111 -10.00 5.70 -0.02
CA LEU A 111 -9.46 5.32 1.29
C LEU A 111 -10.41 4.35 2.01
N ARG A 112 -11.72 4.64 2.05
CA ARG A 112 -12.71 3.73 2.64
C ARG A 112 -12.68 2.35 1.98
N ARG A 113 -12.54 2.30 0.66
CA ARG A 113 -12.47 1.03 -0.09
C ARG A 113 -11.20 0.26 0.25
N ASP A 114 -10.04 0.91 0.24
CA ASP A 114 -8.75 0.33 0.60
C ASP A 114 -8.78 -0.26 2.02
N ILE A 115 -9.29 0.50 3.00
CA ILE A 115 -9.49 0.04 4.39
C ILE A 115 -10.45 -1.16 4.43
N SER A 116 -11.58 -1.07 3.74
CA SER A 116 -12.59 -2.15 3.73
C SER A 116 -12.06 -3.44 3.11
N ASN A 117 -11.23 -3.36 2.08
CA ASN A 117 -10.58 -4.52 1.48
C ASN A 117 -9.66 -5.21 2.50
N MET A 118 -8.79 -4.44 3.18
CA MET A 118 -7.88 -5.01 4.17
C MET A 118 -8.61 -5.56 5.39
N VAL A 119 -9.61 -4.85 5.93
CA VAL A 119 -10.44 -5.36 7.02
C VAL A 119 -11.10 -6.69 6.62
N ARG A 120 -11.67 -6.78 5.42
CA ARG A 120 -12.30 -8.01 4.92
C ARG A 120 -11.29 -9.15 4.80
N PHE A 121 -10.11 -8.88 4.25
CA PHE A 121 -9.04 -9.87 4.08
C PHE A 121 -8.62 -10.50 5.41
N PHE A 122 -8.32 -9.68 6.42
CA PHE A 122 -7.89 -10.16 7.73
C PHE A 122 -9.03 -10.80 8.52
N LYS A 123 -10.26 -10.24 8.46
CA LYS A 123 -11.43 -10.79 9.15
C LYS A 123 -11.77 -12.21 8.68
N LYS A 124 -11.61 -12.51 7.39
CA LYS A 124 -11.75 -13.88 6.84
C LYS A 124 -10.75 -14.88 7.42
N ARG A 125 -9.64 -14.40 7.97
CA ARG A 125 -8.57 -15.20 8.60
C ARG A 125 -8.63 -15.16 10.14
N GLY A 126 -9.72 -14.64 10.71
CA GLY A 126 -9.91 -14.55 12.15
C GLY A 126 -9.09 -13.45 12.83
N ILE A 127 -8.46 -12.54 12.07
CA ILE A 127 -7.65 -11.43 12.59
C ILE A 127 -8.46 -10.15 12.44
N PHE A 128 -8.86 -9.55 13.56
CA PHE A 128 -9.73 -8.38 13.52
C PHE A 128 -9.72 -7.64 14.87
N GLU A 129 -9.46 -6.33 14.84
CA GLU A 129 -9.56 -5.46 16.03
C GLU A 129 -10.67 -4.41 15.91
N LYS A 130 -10.89 -3.83 14.72
CA LYS A 130 -11.81 -2.71 14.47
C LYS A 130 -12.51 -2.80 13.12
N GLU A 131 -13.73 -2.27 13.04
CA GLU A 131 -14.47 -2.17 11.78
C GLU A 131 -13.85 -1.11 10.85
N ALA A 132 -14.18 -1.19 9.56
CA ALA A 132 -13.60 -0.31 8.54
C ALA A 132 -13.88 1.18 8.79
N GLU A 133 -15.09 1.54 9.27
CA GLU A 133 -15.42 2.95 9.52
C GLU A 133 -14.69 3.49 10.76
N ASP A 134 -14.39 2.65 11.76
CA ASP A 134 -13.58 3.05 12.91
C ASP A 134 -12.15 3.37 12.47
N TRP A 135 -11.56 2.51 11.63
CA TRP A 135 -10.24 2.77 11.03
C TRP A 135 -10.24 4.03 10.16
N PHE A 136 -11.27 4.23 9.34
CA PHE A 136 -11.39 5.43 8.53
C PHE A 136 -11.45 6.69 9.40
N GLY A 137 -12.28 6.67 10.44
CA GLY A 137 -12.38 7.77 11.41
C GLY A 137 -11.07 8.03 12.16
N GLU A 138 -10.28 7.00 12.47
CA GLU A 138 -8.98 7.14 13.13
C GLU A 138 -7.92 7.74 12.19
N ILE A 139 -7.85 7.29 10.94
CA ILE A 139 -6.86 7.72 9.96
C ILE A 139 -7.13 9.14 9.45
N THR A 140 -8.39 9.57 9.45
CA THR A 140 -8.80 10.88 8.90
C THR A 140 -8.96 11.99 9.94
N LYS A 141 -8.78 11.69 11.22
CA LYS A 141 -8.65 12.69 12.29
C LYS A 141 -7.36 13.49 12.14
#